data_AF-A0A935WL77-F1
#
_entry.id   AF-A0A935WL77-F1
#
_cell.length_a   1.000
_cell.length_b   1.000
_cell.length_c   1.000
_cell.angle_alpha   90.00
_cell.angle_beta   90.00
_cell.angle_gamma   90.00
#
_symmetry.space_group_name_H-M   'P 1'
#
loop_
_entity.id
_entity.type
_entity.pdbx_description
1 polymer ?
#
loop_
_entity_poly.entity_id
_entity_poly.type
_entity_poly.pdbx_seq_one_letter_code
_entity_poly.pdbx_strand_id
1 'polypeptide(L)'
;MLAHARLPILALLGCIFASSVSAQAWKGGDIAASVSNRANTSSLVIECISSGAIFMRVQFRAYTNIWMNESAVLRIGAKSFPVEVGIGSEHMYLHNLPKLGISPELIAALKSGGTLVMEGKAVQRLPEAQRTFPLDGAAKFIDEVQRDCGK
;
A
#
# COMPACT_ATOMS: atom_id res chain seq x y z
N MET A 1 6.57 -19.49 59.38
CA MET A 1 7.25 -19.89 58.14
C MET A 1 6.39 -19.43 56.96
N LEU A 2 6.72 -18.26 56.41
CA LEU A 2 6.11 -17.72 55.18
C LEU A 2 6.81 -18.33 53.96
N ALA A 3 6.03 -18.74 52.96
CA ALA A 3 6.16 -18.28 51.57
C ALA A 3 5.18 -19.05 50.67
N HIS A 4 4.06 -18.41 50.35
CA HIS A 4 3.25 -18.76 49.18
C HIS A 4 3.95 -18.20 47.94
N ALA A 5 4.59 -19.06 47.13
CA ALA A 5 5.08 -18.68 45.82
C ALA A 5 3.99 -18.95 44.76
N ARG A 6 3.22 -17.91 44.42
CA ARG A 6 2.40 -17.88 43.20
C ARG A 6 3.24 -17.24 42.10
N LEU A 7 3.66 -18.03 41.12
CA LEU A 7 4.28 -17.54 39.88
C LEU A 7 3.18 -17.03 38.93
N PRO A 8 3.34 -15.83 38.34
CA PRO A 8 2.32 -15.22 37.51
C PRO A 8 2.29 -15.84 36.11
N ILE A 9 1.06 -16.02 35.63
CA ILE A 9 0.69 -16.33 34.25
C ILE A 9 1.37 -15.29 33.33
N LEU A 10 2.24 -15.75 32.43
CA LEU A 10 2.74 -14.95 31.32
C LEU A 10 1.55 -14.49 30.48
N ALA A 11 1.19 -13.22 30.61
CA ALA A 11 0.42 -12.51 29.62
C ALA A 11 1.28 -12.37 28.36
N LEU A 12 1.12 -13.30 27.42
CA LEU A 12 1.54 -13.13 26.03
C LEU A 12 0.72 -11.98 25.44
N LEU A 13 1.21 -10.75 25.62
CA LEU A 13 0.85 -9.61 24.79
C LEU A 13 1.26 -9.96 23.36
N GLY A 14 0.31 -10.45 22.58
CA GLY A 14 0.42 -10.44 21.13
C GLY A 14 0.49 -8.99 20.69
N CYS A 15 1.69 -8.51 20.34
CA CYS A 15 1.87 -7.31 19.53
C CYS A 15 1.21 -7.55 18.17
N ILE A 16 -0.08 -7.29 18.09
CA ILE A 16 -0.78 -7.09 16.82
C ILE A 16 -0.14 -5.83 16.25
N PHE A 17 0.77 -5.99 15.28
CA PHE A 17 1.23 -4.88 14.45
C PHE A 17 0.02 -4.38 13.64
N ALA A 18 -0.76 -3.49 14.26
CA ALA A 18 -1.83 -2.77 13.61
C ALA A 18 -1.19 -1.88 12.54
N SER A 19 -1.19 -2.38 11.30
CA SER A 19 -0.79 -1.60 10.15
C SER A 19 -1.94 -0.64 9.87
N SER A 20 -1.78 0.62 10.27
CA SER A 20 -2.81 1.64 10.11
C SER A 20 -2.83 2.13 8.67
N VAL A 21 -3.93 1.85 7.96
CA VAL A 21 -4.28 2.60 6.75
C VAL A 21 -4.80 3.96 7.19
N SER A 22 -4.30 5.02 6.55
CA SER A 22 -4.68 6.40 6.86
C SER A 22 -5.11 7.12 5.59
N ALA A 23 -6.14 7.96 5.69
CA ALA A 23 -6.33 9.05 4.73
C ALA A 23 -5.38 10.21 5.12
N GLN A 24 -4.65 10.73 4.14
CA GLN A 24 -3.87 11.96 4.28
C GLN A 24 -4.28 12.91 3.17
N ALA A 25 -4.67 14.13 3.55
CA ALA A 25 -4.87 15.22 2.60
C ALA A 25 -3.50 15.80 2.20
N TRP A 26 -3.24 15.92 0.89
CA TRP A 26 -2.00 16.53 0.38
C TRP A 26 -2.21 18.02 0.06
N LYS A 27 -1.10 18.77 -0.12
CA LYS A 27 -1.14 20.17 -0.58
C LYS A 27 -1.86 20.23 -1.93
N GLY A 28 -3.13 20.64 -1.91
CA GLY A 28 -4.00 20.67 -3.09
C GLY A 28 -5.47 20.41 -2.79
N GLY A 29 -5.80 19.82 -1.63
CA GLY A 29 -7.17 19.48 -1.27
C GLY A 29 -7.59 18.05 -1.66
N ASP A 30 -6.73 17.33 -2.38
CA ASP A 30 -6.96 15.94 -2.78
C ASP A 30 -6.81 14.98 -1.58
N ILE A 31 -7.84 14.15 -1.37
CA ILE A 31 -7.79 13.03 -0.41
C ILE A 31 -6.99 11.89 -1.04
N ALA A 32 -5.99 11.40 -0.31
CA ALA A 32 -5.26 10.20 -0.68
C ALA A 32 -5.40 9.12 0.40
N ALA A 33 -5.62 7.89 -0.03
CA ALA A 33 -5.52 6.70 0.82
C ALA A 33 -4.06 6.23 0.85
N SER A 34 -3.50 5.99 2.03
CA SER A 34 -2.10 5.58 2.19
C SER A 34 -1.98 4.35 3.08
N VAL A 35 -1.23 3.36 2.60
CA VAL A 35 -0.97 2.09 3.27
C VAL A 35 0.54 1.90 3.37
N SER A 36 1.13 1.84 4.56
CA SER A 36 2.56 1.53 4.69
C SER A 36 2.85 0.05 4.39
N ASN A 37 4.00 -0.23 3.78
CA ASN A 37 4.48 -1.60 3.63
C ASN A 37 4.83 -2.22 5.00
N ARG A 38 4.98 -3.54 5.06
CA ARG A 38 5.30 -4.25 6.32
C ARG A 38 6.63 -3.82 6.95
N ALA A 39 7.59 -3.38 6.14
CA ALA A 39 8.87 -2.85 6.61
C ALA A 39 8.79 -1.40 7.10
N ASN A 40 7.65 -0.72 6.92
CA ASN A 40 7.44 0.70 7.21
C ASN A 40 8.48 1.63 6.54
N THR A 41 8.96 1.27 5.34
CA THR A 41 9.93 2.05 4.56
C THR A 41 9.30 2.80 3.39
N SER A 42 8.09 2.41 2.97
CA SER A 42 7.34 3.06 1.90
C SER A 42 5.84 2.96 2.15
N SER A 43 5.07 3.78 1.47
CA SER A 43 3.60 3.72 1.47
C SER A 43 3.04 3.60 0.07
N LEU A 44 2.07 2.72 -0.11
CA LEU A 44 1.20 2.70 -1.28
C LEU A 44 0.19 3.83 -1.12
N VAL A 45 0.22 4.79 -2.04
CA VAL A 45 -0.68 5.94 -2.08
C VAL A 45 -1.63 5.75 -3.25
N ILE A 46 -2.92 5.89 -2.99
CA ILE A 46 -4.00 5.89 -3.97
C ILE A 46 -4.68 7.25 -3.88
N GLU A 47 -4.71 7.98 -4.98
CA GLU A 47 -5.22 9.35 -5.01
C GLU A 47 -6.00 9.62 -6.30
N CYS A 48 -6.90 10.59 -6.24
CA CYS A 48 -7.51 11.17 -7.42
C CYS A 48 -6.63 12.31 -7.91
N ILE A 49 -6.40 12.43 -9.22
CA ILE A 49 -5.75 13.62 -9.77
C ILE A 49 -6.75 14.48 -10.53
N SER A 50 -6.35 15.70 -10.89
CA SER A 50 -7.16 16.71 -11.60
C SER A 50 -7.83 16.25 -12.91
N SER A 51 -7.41 15.13 -13.50
CA SER A 51 -8.05 14.53 -14.67
C SER A 51 -9.27 13.65 -14.35
N GLY A 52 -9.60 13.46 -13.07
CA GLY A 52 -10.68 12.57 -12.60
C GLY A 52 -10.33 11.08 -12.64
N ALA A 53 -9.09 10.73 -13.00
CA ALA A 53 -8.60 9.36 -12.91
C ALA A 53 -7.97 9.09 -11.54
N ILE A 54 -8.04 7.83 -11.12
CA ILE A 54 -7.44 7.33 -9.88
C ILE A 54 -6.07 6.77 -10.20
N PHE A 55 -5.08 7.23 -9.44
CA PHE A 55 -3.67 6.95 -9.60
C PHE A 55 -3.16 6.19 -8.39
N MET A 56 -2.11 5.41 -8.62
CA MET A 56 -1.45 4.68 -7.56
C MET A 56 0.06 4.88 -7.65
N ARG A 57 0.69 5.08 -6.51
CA ARG A 57 2.15 5.22 -6.41
C ARG A 57 2.70 4.58 -5.14
N VAL A 58 3.98 4.22 -5.18
CA VAL A 58 4.74 3.90 -3.97
C VAL A 58 5.54 5.13 -3.58
N GLN A 59 5.20 5.76 -2.46
CA GLN A 59 5.98 6.85 -1.86
C GLN A 59 7.06 6.26 -0.96
N PHE A 60 8.32 6.63 -1.19
CA PHE A 60 9.42 6.21 -0.33
C PHE A 60 9.59 7.16 0.84
N ARG A 61 9.93 6.63 2.03
CA ARG A 61 10.30 7.45 3.19
C ARG A 61 11.76 7.90 3.15
N ALA A 62 12.61 7.11 2.50
CA ALA A 62 14.00 7.44 2.19
C ALA A 62 14.28 7.01 0.75
N TYR A 63 15.02 7.81 0.00
CA TYR A 63 15.32 7.51 -1.40
C TYR A 63 16.04 6.15 -1.52
N THR A 64 15.53 5.27 -2.39
CA THR A 64 16.17 3.98 -2.68
C THR A 64 16.30 3.80 -4.20
N ASN A 65 17.52 3.63 -4.70
CA ASN A 65 17.82 3.40 -6.13
C ASN A 65 17.72 1.91 -6.53
N ILE A 66 17.05 1.11 -5.70
CA ILE A 66 17.00 -0.35 -5.81
C ILE A 66 15.82 -0.85 -6.67
N TRP A 67 14.91 0.05 -7.03
CA TRP A 67 13.77 -0.22 -7.91
C TRP A 67 14.12 0.11 -9.36
N MET A 68 13.59 -0.66 -10.31
CA MET A 68 13.88 -0.51 -11.75
C MET A 68 12.64 -0.05 -12.53
N ASN A 69 12.86 0.72 -13.60
CA ASN A 69 11.82 1.18 -14.53
C ASN A 69 11.42 0.03 -15.46
N GLU A 70 10.79 -1.00 -14.89
CA GLU A 70 10.41 -2.24 -15.57
C GLU A 70 8.97 -2.63 -15.20
N SER A 71 8.35 -3.54 -15.96
CA SER A 71 7.04 -4.07 -15.60
C SER A 71 7.09 -4.81 -14.25
N ALA A 72 6.01 -4.67 -13.48
CA ALA A 72 5.79 -5.41 -12.24
C ALA A 72 4.43 -6.13 -12.28
N VAL A 73 4.22 -7.02 -11.32
CA VAL A 73 2.92 -7.66 -11.09
C VAL A 73 2.48 -7.34 -9.66
N LEU A 74 1.27 -6.82 -9.51
CA LEU A 74 0.62 -6.68 -8.22
C LEU A 74 -0.22 -7.92 -7.97
N ARG A 75 0.09 -8.65 -6.91
CA ARG A 75 -0.67 -9.81 -6.48
C ARG A 75 -1.50 -9.47 -5.26
N ILE A 76 -2.81 -9.65 -5.35
CA ILE A 76 -3.78 -9.44 -4.25
C ILE A 76 -4.62 -10.71 -4.14
N GLY A 77 -4.36 -11.51 -3.10
CA GLY A 77 -4.92 -12.87 -3.00
C GLY A 77 -4.52 -13.72 -4.21
N ALA A 78 -5.51 -14.24 -4.93
CA ALA A 78 -5.34 -15.03 -6.16
C ALA A 78 -5.30 -14.21 -7.45
N LYS A 79 -5.51 -12.89 -7.37
CA LYS A 79 -5.54 -12.00 -8.54
C LYS A 79 -4.16 -11.41 -8.81
N SER A 80 -3.83 -11.28 -10.09
CA SER A 80 -2.59 -10.68 -10.57
C SER A 80 -2.90 -9.55 -11.54
N PHE A 81 -2.28 -8.39 -11.33
CA PHE A 81 -2.45 -7.21 -12.15
C PHE A 81 -1.08 -6.80 -12.70
N PRO A 82 -0.81 -7.02 -14.00
CA PRO A 82 0.36 -6.46 -14.65
C PRO A 82 0.30 -4.93 -14.57
N VAL A 83 1.39 -4.30 -14.15
CA VAL A 83 1.51 -2.84 -14.10
C VAL A 83 2.82 -2.41 -14.74
N GLU A 84 2.79 -1.26 -15.38
CA GLU A 84 3.99 -0.52 -15.72
C GLU A 84 4.45 0.26 -14.48
N VAL A 85 5.76 0.32 -14.28
CA VAL A 85 6.39 1.11 -13.22
C VAL A 85 7.06 2.30 -13.86
N GLY A 86 6.66 3.50 -13.48
CA GLY A 86 7.35 4.75 -13.82
C GLY A 86 8.13 5.28 -12.62
N ILE A 87 9.43 5.54 -12.77
CA ILE A 87 10.27 6.04 -11.67
C ILE A 87 10.24 7.57 -11.60
N GLY A 88 9.83 8.11 -10.44
CA GLY A 88 10.07 9.49 -10.03
C GLY A 88 11.21 9.59 -8.99
N SER A 89 11.58 10.81 -8.61
CA SER A 89 12.67 11.05 -7.65
C SER A 89 12.38 10.56 -6.24
N GLU A 90 11.12 10.54 -5.79
CA GLU A 90 10.74 10.13 -4.42
C GLU A 90 9.61 9.10 -4.39
N HIS A 91 9.13 8.70 -5.57
CA HIS A 91 7.98 7.82 -5.71
C HIS A 91 8.10 7.01 -6.99
N MET A 92 7.30 5.96 -7.07
CA MET A 92 7.07 5.22 -8.31
C MET A 92 5.60 5.22 -8.64
N TYR A 93 5.25 5.50 -9.88
CA TYR A 93 3.91 5.34 -10.40
C TYR A 93 3.65 3.89 -10.78
N LEU A 94 2.45 3.40 -10.45
CA LEU A 94 1.96 2.07 -10.81
C LEU A 94 0.68 2.24 -11.62
N HIS A 95 0.68 1.79 -12.86
CA HIS A 95 -0.49 1.89 -13.72
C HIS A 95 -0.70 0.69 -14.61
N ASN A 96 -1.96 0.33 -14.84
CA ASN A 96 -2.37 -0.70 -15.80
C ASN A 96 -3.41 -0.17 -16.82
N LEU A 97 -3.61 1.14 -16.83
CA LEU A 97 -4.36 1.85 -17.86
C LEU A 97 -3.49 2.97 -18.47
N PRO A 98 -3.84 3.46 -19.67
CA PRO A 98 -3.23 4.65 -20.24
C PRO A 98 -3.32 5.86 -19.30
N LYS A 99 -2.41 6.83 -19.47
CA LYS A 99 -2.34 8.08 -18.68
C LYS A 99 -2.15 7.86 -17.17
N LEU A 100 -1.44 6.80 -16.78
CA LEU A 100 -1.13 6.38 -15.40
C LEU A 100 -2.34 6.03 -14.49
N GLY A 101 -3.49 5.70 -15.07
CA GLY A 101 -4.65 5.21 -14.31
C GLY A 101 -4.53 3.76 -13.84
N ILE A 102 -5.32 3.39 -12.83
CA ILE A 102 -5.53 2.00 -12.43
C ILE A 102 -6.93 1.48 -12.79
N SER A 103 -7.04 0.20 -13.16
CA SER A 103 -8.30 -0.39 -13.62
C SER A 103 -9.34 -0.52 -12.49
N PRO A 104 -10.64 -0.48 -12.82
CA PRO A 104 -11.70 -0.73 -11.84
C PRO A 104 -11.56 -2.08 -11.11
N GLU A 105 -11.03 -3.11 -11.78
CA GLU A 105 -10.81 -4.43 -11.18
C GLU A 105 -9.69 -4.42 -10.14
N LEU A 106 -8.62 -3.65 -10.40
CA LEU A 106 -7.54 -3.43 -9.45
C LEU A 106 -8.04 -2.63 -8.23
N ILE A 107 -8.85 -1.59 -8.45
CA ILE A 107 -9.51 -0.84 -7.37
C ILE A 107 -10.38 -1.78 -6.52
N ALA A 108 -11.22 -2.61 -7.15
CA ALA A 108 -12.05 -3.57 -6.44
C ALA A 108 -11.22 -4.59 -5.64
N ALA A 109 -10.09 -5.03 -6.17
CA ALA A 109 -9.18 -5.92 -5.45
C ALA A 109 -8.51 -5.23 -4.25
N LEU A 110 -8.07 -3.98 -4.39
CA LEU A 110 -7.51 -3.19 -3.29
C LEU A 110 -8.52 -3.02 -2.13
N LYS A 111 -9.81 -2.84 -2.47
CA LYS A 111 -10.91 -2.74 -1.49
C LYS A 111 -11.26 -4.07 -0.82
N SER A 112 -10.95 -5.21 -1.44
CA SER A 112 -11.27 -6.52 -0.86
C SER A 112 -10.44 -6.86 0.38
N GLY A 113 -9.39 -6.08 0.67
CA GLY A 113 -8.52 -6.26 1.83
C GLY A 113 -7.43 -7.31 1.62
N GLY A 114 -6.87 -7.82 2.73
CA GLY A 114 -5.81 -8.82 2.71
C GLY A 114 -4.43 -8.21 2.53
N THR A 115 -3.72 -8.62 1.49
CA THR A 115 -2.33 -8.17 1.27
C THR A 115 -2.04 -8.01 -0.21
N LEU A 116 -1.48 -6.86 -0.57
CA LEU A 116 -0.84 -6.64 -1.86
C LEU A 116 0.63 -7.01 -1.75
N VAL A 117 1.10 -7.85 -2.67
CA VAL A 117 2.52 -8.16 -2.85
C VAL A 117 2.92 -7.70 -4.23
N MET A 118 3.99 -6.89 -4.31
CA MET A 118 4.60 -6.55 -5.58
C MET A 118 5.64 -7.63 -5.94
N GLU A 119 5.58 -8.08 -7.19
CA GLU A 119 6.40 -9.14 -7.75
C GLU A 119 6.97 -8.72 -9.11
N GLY A 120 7.99 -9.45 -9.57
CA GLY A 120 8.67 -9.18 -10.83
C GLY A 120 10.06 -8.55 -10.67
N LYS A 121 10.74 -8.36 -11.81
CA LYS A 121 12.15 -7.92 -11.84
C LYS A 121 12.35 -6.53 -11.24
N ALA A 122 11.36 -5.64 -11.38
CA ALA A 122 11.36 -4.29 -10.82
C ALA A 122 11.60 -4.27 -9.29
N VAL A 123 11.24 -5.34 -8.59
CA VAL A 123 11.22 -5.42 -7.12
C VAL A 123 11.97 -6.63 -6.56
N GLN A 124 12.53 -7.48 -7.41
CA GLN A 124 13.11 -8.78 -7.00
C GLN A 124 14.28 -8.64 -6.02
N ARG A 125 14.95 -7.48 -6.01
CA ARG A 125 16.06 -7.18 -5.11
C ARG A 125 15.61 -6.74 -3.71
N LEU A 126 14.30 -6.54 -3.52
CA LEU A 126 13.75 -6.09 -2.26
C LEU A 126 13.39 -7.25 -1.35
N PRO A 127 13.66 -7.12 -0.04
CA PRO A 127 13.07 -8.01 0.95
C PRO A 127 11.54 -8.04 0.83
N GLU A 128 10.93 -9.20 1.08
CA GLU A 128 9.48 -9.38 0.97
C GLU A 128 8.68 -8.34 1.76
N ALA A 129 9.12 -8.03 2.98
CA ALA A 129 8.46 -7.03 3.83
C ALA A 129 8.43 -5.61 3.19
N GLN A 130 9.39 -5.29 2.31
CA GLN A 130 9.44 -3.98 1.64
C GLN A 130 8.51 -3.90 0.42
N ARG A 131 8.15 -5.04 -0.17
CA ARG A 131 7.25 -5.15 -1.33
C ARG A 131 5.85 -5.64 -0.97
N THR A 132 5.52 -5.67 0.33
CA THR A 132 4.25 -6.20 0.85
C THR A 132 3.49 -5.13 1.61
N PHE A 133 2.24 -4.89 1.21
CA PHE A 133 1.35 -3.86 1.75
C PHE A 133 0.08 -4.51 2.31
N PRO A 134 -0.16 -4.45 3.64
CA PRO A 134 -1.38 -4.93 4.26
C PRO A 134 -2.56 -3.99 3.94
N LEU A 135 -3.63 -4.52 3.35
CA LEU A 135 -4.76 -3.71 2.85
C LEU A 135 -5.91 -3.63 3.86
N ASP A 136 -5.66 -3.91 5.13
CA ASP A 136 -6.68 -3.92 6.18
C ASP A 136 -7.32 -2.53 6.34
N GLY A 137 -8.63 -2.43 6.07
CA GLY A 137 -9.34 -1.15 6.11
C GLY A 137 -9.16 -0.25 4.88
N ALA A 138 -8.43 -0.69 3.84
CA ALA A 138 -8.24 0.08 2.61
C ALA A 138 -9.54 0.45 1.90
N ALA A 139 -10.59 -0.39 2.02
CA ALA A 139 -11.91 -0.14 1.42
C ALA A 139 -12.46 1.25 1.74
N LYS A 140 -12.48 1.61 3.03
CA LYS A 140 -13.05 2.88 3.51
C LYS A 140 -12.34 4.08 2.87
N PHE A 141 -11.02 4.05 2.85
CA PHE A 141 -10.24 5.19 2.35
C PHE A 141 -10.26 5.28 0.82
N ILE A 142 -10.28 4.14 0.13
CA ILE A 142 -10.47 4.13 -1.33
C ILE A 142 -11.86 4.64 -1.70
N ASP A 143 -12.91 4.31 -0.93
CA ASP A 143 -14.25 4.88 -1.13
C ASP A 143 -14.26 6.41 -0.97
N GLU A 144 -13.52 6.94 0.00
CA GLU A 144 -13.35 8.38 0.19
C GLU A 144 -12.65 9.04 -1.02
N VAL A 145 -11.59 8.42 -1.56
CA VAL A 145 -10.91 8.87 -2.79
C VAL A 145 -11.85 8.83 -4.00
N GLN A 146 -12.58 7.72 -4.20
CA GLN A 146 -13.51 7.57 -5.32
C GLN A 146 -14.62 8.62 -5.29
N ARG A 147 -15.14 8.93 -4.10
CA ARG A 147 -16.18 9.95 -3.91
C ARG A 147 -15.68 11.34 -4.27
N ASP A 148 -14.43 11.68 -3.91
CA ASP A 148 -13.86 12.98 -4.27
C ASP A 148 -13.53 13.07 -5.77
N CYS A 149 -13.19 11.95 -6.41
CA CYS A 149 -12.92 11.89 -7.85
C CYS A 149 -14.16 12.06 -8.74
N GLY A 150 -15.35 11.85 -8.18
CA GLY A 150 -16.64 12.02 -8.88
C GLY A 150 -17.35 13.36 -8.62
N LYS A 151 -16.70 14.28 -7.90
CA LYS A 151 -17.18 15.66 -7.69
C LYS A 151 -16.70 16.56 -8.82
#